data_AF-A0A9W4WQV4-F1
#
_entry.id   AF-A0A9W4WQV4-F1
#
_cell.length_a   1.000
_cell.length_b   1.000
_cell.length_c   1.000
_cell.angle_alpha   90.00
_cell.angle_beta   90.00
_cell.angle_gamma   90.00
#
_symmetry.space_group_name_H-M   'P 1'
#
loop_
_entity.id
_entity.type
_entity.pdbx_description
1 polymer ?
#
loop_
_entity_poly.entity_id
_entity_poly.type
_entity_poly.pdbx_seq_one_letter_code
_entity_poly.pdbx_strand_id
1 'polypeptide(L)'
;MPVILESRAIEAGCCTGAKIEAIEIDPDEGGVTRMRGGIPCWTLPAGYLGSSFIGALLIFCGFNVMASKVASVILGVLLLILLFWAKNWLTRGLTVFFACVIVGLWFIEKGAGLKYFVLFVGVMSCLYSVWDIMDDLVFRKVNESDASKFAKLCRCCPAQVWGVIWLFISILFLGVGVLAGLIAFKQKDPE
;
A
#
# COMPACT_ATOMS: atom_id res chain seq x y z
N MET A 1 -10.82 8.64 -24.24
CA MET A 1 -10.36 9.86 -23.56
C MET A 1 -9.17 9.46 -22.69
N PRO A 2 -8.01 10.13 -22.78
CA PRO A 2 -6.88 9.83 -21.91
C PRO A 2 -7.24 10.19 -20.46
N VAL A 3 -6.99 9.28 -19.53
CA VAL A 3 -7.15 9.45 -18.09
C VAL A 3 -5.77 9.67 -17.51
N ILE A 4 -5.59 10.81 -16.85
CA ILE A 4 -4.35 11.15 -16.16
C ILE A 4 -4.48 10.65 -14.73
N LEU A 5 -3.71 9.65 -14.30
CA LEU A 5 -3.74 9.10 -12.94
C LEU A 5 -2.45 9.40 -12.18
N GLU A 6 -2.47 9.29 -10.86
CA GLU A 6 -1.20 9.10 -10.15
C GLU A 6 -0.57 7.76 -10.51
N SER A 7 0.77 7.69 -10.46
CA SER A 7 1.58 6.51 -10.81
C SER A 7 1.25 5.25 -10.00
N ARG A 8 0.47 5.39 -8.93
CA ARG A 8 0.06 4.33 -8.01
C ARG A 8 -1.04 3.43 -8.58
N ALA A 9 -1.72 3.84 -9.65
CA ALA A 9 -2.85 3.11 -10.25
C ALA A 9 -2.51 2.34 -11.54
N ILE A 10 -1.23 2.32 -11.94
CA ILE A 10 -0.76 1.73 -13.20
C ILE A 10 -1.10 0.23 -13.30
N GLU A 11 -0.92 -0.50 -12.20
CA GLU A 11 -1.10 -1.96 -12.16
C GLU A 11 -2.56 -2.35 -12.41
N ALA A 12 -3.50 -1.68 -11.72
CA ALA A 12 -4.93 -1.86 -11.93
C ALA A 12 -5.37 -1.40 -13.34
N GLY A 13 -4.74 -0.35 -13.87
CA GLY A 13 -4.91 0.09 -15.25
C GLY A 13 -4.60 -1.02 -16.26
N CYS A 14 -3.41 -1.61 -16.18
CA CYS A 14 -3.02 -2.72 -17.05
C CYS A 14 -3.96 -3.93 -16.93
N CYS A 15 -4.38 -4.29 -15.71
CA CYS A 15 -5.32 -5.39 -15.48
C CYS A 15 -6.72 -5.14 -16.05
N THR A 16 -7.13 -3.88 -16.21
CA THR A 16 -8.42 -3.51 -16.83
C THR A 16 -8.30 -3.22 -18.33
N GLY A 17 -7.13 -3.45 -18.93
CA GLY A 17 -6.89 -3.23 -20.37
C GLY A 17 -6.55 -1.78 -20.73
N ALA A 18 -6.10 -0.96 -19.78
CA ALA A 18 -5.58 0.38 -20.06
C ALA A 18 -4.18 0.29 -20.68
N LYS A 19 -3.93 1.11 -21.70
CA LYS A 19 -2.61 1.30 -22.30
C LYS A 19 -1.95 2.54 -21.71
N ILE A 20 -0.73 2.41 -21.21
CA ILE A 20 0.06 3.52 -20.67
C ILE A 20 0.60 4.34 -21.84
N GLU A 21 0.31 5.65 -21.86
CA GLU A 21 0.77 6.58 -22.89
C GLU A 21 2.04 7.35 -22.45
N ALA A 22 2.10 7.79 -21.19
CA ALA A 22 3.28 8.49 -20.66
C ALA A 22 3.33 8.40 -19.12
N ILE A 23 4.52 8.39 -18.55
CA ILE A 23 4.78 8.50 -17.11
C ILE A 23 5.70 9.71 -16.91
N GLU A 24 5.22 10.74 -16.23
CA GLU A 24 6.02 11.90 -15.81
C GLU A 24 6.25 11.80 -14.29
N ILE A 25 7.48 12.02 -13.84
CA ILE A 25 7.86 11.90 -12.42
C ILE A 25 8.17 13.31 -11.93
N ASP A 26 7.38 13.78 -10.98
CA ASP A 26 7.58 15.04 -10.27
C ASP A 26 8.54 14.80 -9.09
N PRO A 27 9.55 15.67 -8.88
CA PRO A 27 10.43 15.59 -7.71
C PRO A 27 9.71 15.65 -6.36
N ASP A 28 8.54 16.31 -6.29
CA ASP A 28 7.79 16.53 -5.05
C ASP A 28 6.75 15.42 -4.77
N GLU A 29 7.26 14.20 -4.59
CA GLU A 29 6.50 12.96 -4.26
C GLU A 29 5.41 12.55 -5.28
N GLY A 30 5.30 13.25 -6.42
CA GLY A 30 4.28 13.04 -7.43
C GLY A 30 4.80 12.22 -8.61
N GLY A 31 3.98 11.31 -9.12
CA GLY A 31 4.19 10.72 -10.45
C GLY A 31 2.87 10.74 -11.18
N VAL A 32 2.81 11.31 -12.37
CA VAL A 32 1.59 11.36 -13.16
C VAL A 32 1.71 10.38 -14.33
N THR A 33 0.76 9.46 -14.43
CA THR A 33 0.68 8.50 -15.51
C THR A 33 -0.52 8.79 -16.39
N ARG A 34 -0.27 9.12 -17.65
CA ARG A 34 -1.30 9.22 -18.67
C ARG A 34 -1.58 7.82 -19.19
N MET A 35 -2.82 7.36 -19.03
CA MET A 35 -3.28 6.06 -19.51
C MET A 35 -4.54 6.20 -20.37
N ARG A 36 -4.75 5.30 -21.32
CA ARG A 36 -5.89 5.27 -22.22
C ARG A 36 -6.54 3.90 -22.20
N GLY A 37 -7.82 3.84 -21.82
CA GLY A 37 -8.57 2.59 -21.61
C GLY A 37 -8.66 2.23 -20.13
N GLY A 38 -9.19 1.04 -19.81
CA GLY A 38 -9.46 0.60 -18.44
C GLY A 38 -10.81 1.07 -17.90
N ILE A 39 -11.21 0.52 -16.74
CA ILE A 39 -12.40 0.95 -16.00
C ILE A 39 -11.93 1.87 -14.86
N PRO A 40 -12.02 3.21 -15.01
CA PRO A 40 -11.37 4.13 -14.08
C PRO A 40 -11.94 4.03 -12.66
N CYS A 41 -13.18 3.56 -12.54
CA CYS A 41 -13.86 3.33 -11.27
C CYS A 41 -13.12 2.33 -10.36
N TRP A 42 -12.40 1.36 -10.94
CA TRP A 42 -11.63 0.37 -10.19
C TRP A 42 -10.16 0.74 -10.07
N THR A 43 -9.61 1.45 -11.06
CA THR A 43 -8.19 1.79 -11.09
C THR A 43 -7.84 2.94 -10.16
N LEU A 44 -8.74 3.93 -10.02
CA LEU A 44 -8.55 5.11 -9.16
C LEU A 44 -8.42 4.77 -7.66
N PRO A 45 -9.29 3.94 -7.04
CA PRO A 45 -9.13 3.57 -5.64
C PRO A 45 -8.06 2.50 -5.39
N ALA A 46 -7.59 1.80 -6.42
CA ALA A 46 -6.74 0.62 -6.28
C ALA A 46 -5.40 0.91 -5.59
N GLY A 47 -4.82 2.10 -5.78
CA GLY A 47 -3.56 2.47 -5.13
C GLY A 47 -3.68 2.56 -3.60
N TYR A 48 -4.67 3.32 -3.11
CA TYR A 48 -4.92 3.51 -1.68
C TYR A 48 -5.47 2.23 -1.03
N LEU A 49 -6.54 1.66 -1.61
CA LEU A 49 -7.18 0.47 -1.05
C LEU A 49 -6.27 -0.77 -1.14
N GLY A 50 -5.45 -0.88 -2.18
CA GLY A 50 -4.47 -1.95 -2.32
C GLY A 50 -3.41 -1.92 -1.22
N SER A 51 -2.88 -0.73 -0.91
CA SER A 51 -1.92 -0.55 0.20
C SER A 51 -2.55 -0.91 1.55
N SER A 52 -3.79 -0.46 1.80
CA SER A 52 -4.54 -0.82 3.02
C SER A 52 -4.81 -2.33 3.12
N PHE A 53 -5.12 -2.98 1.99
CA PHE A 53 -5.38 -4.42 1.95
C PHE A 53 -4.11 -5.25 2.20
N ILE A 54 -3.01 -4.94 1.51
CA ILE A 54 -1.72 -5.61 1.74
C ILE A 54 -1.23 -5.36 3.17
N GLY A 55 -1.37 -4.14 3.69
CA GLY A 55 -1.07 -3.83 5.08
C GLY A 55 -1.87 -4.68 6.07
N ALA A 56 -3.19 -4.84 5.84
CA ALA A 56 -4.04 -5.69 6.67
C ALA A 56 -3.64 -7.18 6.62
N LEU A 57 -3.23 -7.69 5.45
CA LEU A 57 -2.70 -9.05 5.31
C LEU A 57 -1.38 -9.23 6.08
N LEU A 58 -0.48 -8.25 6.02
CA LEU A 58 0.77 -8.28 6.78
C LEU A 58 0.51 -8.25 8.29
N ILE A 59 -0.43 -7.41 8.74
CA ILE A 59 -0.87 -7.38 10.15
C ILE A 59 -1.37 -8.78 10.57
N PHE A 60 -2.23 -9.39 9.77
CA PHE A 60 -2.74 -10.75 10.03
C PHE A 60 -1.61 -11.79 10.12
N CYS A 61 -0.65 -11.76 9.19
CA CYS A 61 0.53 -12.65 9.21
C CYS A 61 1.46 -12.40 10.41
N GLY A 62 1.48 -11.18 10.97
CA GLY A 62 2.30 -10.78 12.11
C GLY A 62 2.00 -11.53 13.42
N PHE A 63 0.79 -12.07 13.56
CA PHE A 63 0.38 -12.77 14.79
C PHE A 63 0.91 -14.22 14.88
N ASN A 64 1.46 -14.80 13.80
CA ASN A 64 2.00 -16.16 13.79
C ASN A 64 3.46 -16.19 13.29
N VAL A 65 4.34 -16.97 13.95
CA VAL A 65 5.77 -17.03 13.60
C VAL A 65 5.97 -17.58 12.19
N MET A 66 5.23 -18.64 11.82
CA MET A 66 5.36 -19.28 10.52
C MET A 66 4.84 -18.39 9.40
N ALA A 67 3.69 -17.74 9.61
CA ALA A 67 3.15 -16.79 8.66
C ALA A 67 4.06 -15.55 8.49
N SER A 68 4.62 -15.04 9.59
CA SER A 68 5.57 -13.91 9.57
C SER A 68 6.87 -14.25 8.83
N LYS A 69 7.36 -15.49 8.94
CA LYS A 69 8.53 -15.95 8.16
C LYS A 69 8.24 -15.92 6.66
N VAL A 70 7.12 -16.48 6.23
CA VAL A 70 6.72 -16.44 4.81
C VAL A 70 6.54 -14.99 4.34
N ALA A 71 5.84 -14.17 5.10
CA ALA A 71 5.64 -12.75 4.79
C ALA A 71 6.98 -11.98 4.68
N SER A 72 7.95 -12.26 5.56
CA SER A 72 9.26 -11.61 5.51
C SER A 72 10.11 -12.03 4.31
N VAL A 73 9.96 -13.25 3.80
CA VAL A 73 10.61 -13.68 2.55
C VAL A 73 10.01 -12.92 1.37
N ILE A 74 8.69 -12.79 1.32
CA ILE A 74 8.00 -12.00 0.29
C ILE A 74 8.46 -10.53 0.36
N LEU A 75 8.48 -9.93 1.55
CA LEU A 75 8.99 -8.56 1.76
C LEU A 75 10.46 -8.44 1.33
N GLY A 76 11.30 -9.42 1.65
CA GLY A 76 12.70 -9.45 1.23
C GLY A 76 12.85 -9.48 -0.29
N VAL A 77 12.07 -10.30 -0.99
CA VAL A 77 12.06 -10.35 -2.46
C VAL A 77 11.59 -9.02 -3.05
N LEU A 78 10.54 -8.41 -2.49
CA LEU A 78 10.07 -7.09 -2.91
C LEU A 78 11.14 -6.01 -2.71
N LEU A 79 11.86 -6.03 -1.58
CA LEU A 79 12.98 -5.12 -1.34
C LEU A 79 14.13 -5.33 -2.33
N LEU A 80 14.43 -6.57 -2.73
CA LEU A 80 15.44 -6.84 -3.76
C LEU A 80 15.02 -6.27 -5.12
N ILE A 81 13.76 -6.45 -5.51
CA ILE A 81 13.21 -5.85 -6.74
C ILE A 81 13.30 -4.31 -6.67
N LEU A 82 12.93 -3.71 -5.53
CA LEU A 82 13.06 -2.27 -5.29
C LEU A 82 14.52 -1.81 -5.37
N LEU A 83 15.47 -2.61 -4.89
CA LEU A 83 16.89 -2.29 -4.97
C LEU A 83 17.39 -2.19 -6.42
N PHE A 84 16.91 -3.07 -7.31
CA PHE A 84 17.24 -3.01 -8.74
C PHE A 84 16.70 -1.76 -9.42
N TRP A 85 15.52 -1.27 -9.01
CA TRP A 85 14.88 -0.10 -9.62
C TRP A 85 15.30 1.22 -8.97
N ALA A 86 15.78 1.19 -7.72
CA ALA A 86 16.17 2.39 -6.98
C ALA A 86 17.29 3.13 -7.73
N LYS A 87 17.04 4.39 -8.11
CA LYS A 87 18.04 5.27 -8.76
C LYS A 87 18.82 6.11 -7.74
N ASN A 88 18.24 6.38 -6.57
CA ASN A 88 18.80 7.26 -5.55
C ASN A 88 19.65 6.49 -4.52
N TRP A 89 20.79 7.07 -4.11
CA TRP A 89 21.68 6.46 -3.12
C TRP A 89 21.03 6.28 -1.75
N LEU A 90 20.23 7.25 -1.29
CA LEU A 90 19.50 7.15 -0.03
C LEU A 90 18.51 5.97 -0.06
N THR A 91 17.70 5.87 -1.11
CA THR A 91 16.72 4.78 -1.28
C THR A 91 17.41 3.43 -1.33
N ARG A 92 18.54 3.31 -2.04
CA ARG A 92 19.35 2.08 -2.06
C ARG A 92 19.86 1.73 -0.66
N GLY A 93 20.46 2.69 0.04
CA GLY A 93 20.98 2.48 1.40
C GLY A 93 19.91 2.02 2.38
N LEU A 94 18.73 2.67 2.34
CA LEU A 94 17.60 2.32 3.20
C LEU A 94 17.04 0.93 2.86
N THR A 95 16.96 0.59 1.57
CA THR A 95 16.50 -0.74 1.12
C THR A 95 17.43 -1.86 1.60
N VAL A 96 18.75 -1.66 1.47
CA VAL A 96 19.76 -2.61 1.97
C VAL A 96 19.68 -2.72 3.49
N PHE A 97 19.52 -1.60 4.21
CA PHE A 97 19.35 -1.60 5.66
C PHE A 97 18.17 -2.46 6.10
N PHE A 98 16.98 -2.27 5.52
CA PHE A 98 15.80 -3.08 5.88
C PHE A 98 15.95 -4.55 5.49
N ALA A 99 16.60 -4.85 4.36
CA ALA A 99 16.91 -6.24 3.98
C ALA A 99 17.84 -6.90 5.01
N CYS A 100 18.89 -6.20 5.46
CA CYS A 100 19.77 -6.66 6.52
C CYS A 100 19.04 -6.90 7.85
N VAL A 101 18.10 -6.02 8.21
CA VAL A 101 17.26 -6.19 9.41
C VAL A 101 16.42 -7.48 9.32
N ILE A 102 15.77 -7.74 8.18
CA ILE A 102 15.00 -8.98 7.99
C ILE A 102 15.88 -10.22 8.15
N VAL A 103 17.05 -10.22 7.52
CA VAL A 103 18.01 -11.34 7.62
C VAL A 103 18.50 -11.49 9.06
N GLY A 104 18.85 -10.40 9.75
CA GLY A 104 19.27 -10.43 11.15
C GLY A 104 18.21 -10.98 12.10
N LEU A 105 16.95 -10.55 11.94
CA LEU A 105 15.82 -11.02 12.73
C LEU A 105 15.48 -12.50 12.48
N TRP A 106 15.93 -13.07 11.37
CA TRP A 106 15.77 -14.51 11.08
C TRP A 106 16.64 -15.39 11.99
N PHE A 107 17.86 -14.92 12.28
CA PHE A 107 18.82 -15.65 13.11
C PHE A 107 18.59 -15.44 14.61
N ILE A 108 17.93 -14.35 15.01
CA ILE A 108 17.59 -14.05 16.41
C ILE A 108 16.35 -14.84 16.83
N GLU A 109 16.45 -15.58 17.93
CA GLU A 109 15.34 -16.32 18.57
C GLU A 109 14.45 -17.12 17.60
N LYS A 110 15.08 -17.79 16.62
CA LYS A 110 14.40 -18.58 15.57
C LYS A 110 13.31 -17.80 14.81
N GLY A 111 13.43 -16.48 14.70
CA GLY A 111 12.49 -15.63 13.96
C GLY A 111 11.33 -15.07 14.78
N ALA A 112 11.40 -15.09 16.12
CA ALA A 112 10.38 -14.47 16.96
C ALA A 112 10.25 -12.95 16.69
N GLY A 113 11.38 -12.28 16.42
CA GLY A 113 11.42 -10.85 16.09
C GLY A 113 10.77 -10.47 14.76
N LEU A 114 10.66 -11.42 13.81
CA LEU A 114 10.03 -11.17 12.50
C LEU A 114 8.55 -10.81 12.63
N LYS A 115 7.86 -11.32 13.66
CA LYS A 115 6.47 -10.97 13.96
C LYS A 115 6.29 -9.47 14.14
N TYR A 116 7.10 -8.88 15.01
CA TYR A 116 7.02 -7.46 15.33
C TYR A 116 7.40 -6.60 14.13
N PHE A 117 8.39 -7.04 13.35
CA PHE A 117 8.79 -6.34 12.13
C PHE A 117 7.68 -6.37 11.06
N VAL A 118 7.11 -7.54 10.76
CA VAL A 118 6.03 -7.68 9.78
C VAL A 118 4.77 -6.93 10.24
N LEU A 119 4.44 -6.99 11.52
CA LEU A 119 3.34 -6.23 12.11
C LEU A 119 3.59 -4.71 11.98
N PHE A 120 4.80 -4.25 12.28
CA PHE A 120 5.19 -2.85 12.12
C PHE A 120 5.05 -2.40 10.66
N VAL A 121 5.59 -3.15 9.69
CA VAL A 121 5.48 -2.84 8.27
C VAL A 121 4.01 -2.80 7.82
N GLY A 122 3.19 -3.74 8.27
CA GLY A 122 1.76 -3.78 7.96
C GLY A 122 1.00 -2.56 8.51
N VAL A 123 1.24 -2.20 9.77
CA VAL A 123 0.64 -1.00 10.39
C VAL A 123 1.10 0.27 9.68
N MET A 124 2.40 0.41 9.41
CA MET A 124 2.93 1.58 8.68
C MET A 124 2.33 1.69 7.28
N SER A 125 2.12 0.58 6.58
CA SER A 125 1.47 0.57 5.26
C SER A 125 0.02 1.06 5.31
N CYS A 126 -0.77 0.59 6.29
CA CYS A 126 -2.13 1.07 6.48
C CYS A 126 -2.18 2.55 6.90
N LEU A 127 -1.33 2.97 7.83
CA LEU A 127 -1.27 4.37 8.27
C LEU A 127 -0.84 5.30 7.13
N TYR A 128 0.12 4.89 6.31
CA TYR A 128 0.53 5.65 5.14
C TYR A 128 -0.61 5.79 4.14
N SER A 129 -1.37 4.72 3.88
CA SER A 129 -2.57 4.81 3.03
C SER A 129 -3.63 5.77 3.59
N VAL A 130 -3.83 5.79 4.91
CA VAL A 130 -4.76 6.72 5.56
C VAL A 130 -4.26 8.16 5.43
N TRP A 131 -2.97 8.38 5.66
CA TRP A 131 -2.33 9.69 5.51
C TRP A 131 -2.45 10.22 4.08
N ASP A 132 -2.20 9.37 3.08
CA ASP A 132 -2.31 9.69 1.66
C ASP A 132 -3.73 10.16 1.30
N ILE A 133 -4.76 9.42 1.74
CA ILE A 133 -6.16 9.81 1.55
C ILE A 133 -6.48 11.13 2.27
N MET A 134 -5.96 11.32 3.49
CA MET A 134 -6.16 12.57 4.25
C MET A 134 -5.48 13.76 3.58
N ASP A 135 -4.27 13.58 3.04
CA ASP A 135 -3.53 14.61 2.32
C ASP A 135 -4.30 15.07 1.08
N ASP A 136 -4.84 14.12 0.32
CA ASP A 136 -5.67 14.39 -0.86
C ASP A 136 -7.02 15.05 -0.53
N LEU A 137 -7.60 14.74 0.62
CA LEU A 137 -8.86 15.30 1.09
C LEU A 137 -8.72 16.71 1.67
N VAL A 138 -7.68 16.94 2.48
CA VAL A 138 -7.51 18.14 3.32
C VAL A 138 -6.56 19.14 2.67
N PHE A 139 -5.43 18.69 2.14
CA PHE A 139 -4.34 19.57 1.72
C PHE A 139 -4.37 19.93 0.24
N ARG A 140 -5.34 19.41 -0.54
CA ARG A 140 -5.59 19.76 -1.96
C ARG A 140 -4.29 20.13 -2.69
N LYS A 141 -3.46 19.12 -2.99
CA LYS A 141 -2.34 19.34 -3.93
C LYS A 141 -2.89 20.07 -5.16
N VAL A 142 -2.13 21.02 -5.68
CA VAL A 142 -2.49 21.83 -6.86
C VAL A 142 -2.75 20.94 -8.10
N ASN A 143 -2.26 19.71 -8.08
CA ASN A 143 -2.54 18.65 -9.04
C ASN A 143 -3.87 17.93 -8.73
N GLU A 144 -4.67 17.64 -9.77
CA GLU A 144 -5.94 16.92 -9.60
C GLU A 144 -5.74 15.54 -8.93
N SER A 145 -6.23 15.38 -7.70
CA SER A 145 -6.19 14.10 -6.97
C SER A 145 -7.06 13.03 -7.62
N ASP A 146 -6.73 11.75 -7.39
CA ASP A 146 -7.50 10.62 -7.93
C ASP A 146 -8.96 10.63 -7.46
N ALA A 147 -9.23 11.12 -6.24
CA ALA A 147 -10.60 11.37 -5.76
C ALA A 147 -11.33 12.46 -6.57
N SER A 148 -10.61 13.52 -6.97
CA SER A 148 -11.16 14.62 -7.80
C SER A 148 -11.48 14.15 -9.21
N LYS A 149 -10.64 13.30 -9.79
CA LYS A 149 -10.87 12.67 -11.10
C LYS A 149 -12.03 11.67 -11.05
N PHE A 150 -12.15 10.92 -9.96
CA PHE A 150 -13.27 10.00 -9.73
C PHE A 150 -14.60 10.77 -9.69
N ALA A 151 -14.66 11.89 -8.98
CA ALA A 151 -15.86 12.72 -8.91
C ALA A 151 -16.23 13.38 -10.26
N LYS A 152 -15.25 13.69 -11.12
CA LYS A 152 -15.51 14.15 -12.49
C LYS A 152 -16.08 13.05 -13.38
N LEU A 153 -15.66 11.79 -13.16
CA LEU A 153 -16.14 10.64 -13.92
C LEU A 153 -17.52 10.18 -13.43
N CYS A 154 -17.67 10.05 -12.11
CA CYS A 154 -18.92 9.79 -11.42
C CYS A 154 -19.54 11.12 -10.99
N ARG A 155 -20.32 11.75 -11.87
CA ARG A 155 -21.10 12.99 -11.64
C ARG A 155 -22.05 12.98 -10.43
N CYS A 156 -22.10 11.89 -9.66
CA CYS A 156 -23.05 11.66 -8.58
C CYS A 156 -22.64 12.36 -7.26
N CYS A 157 -21.34 12.46 -6.94
CA CYS A 157 -20.90 12.98 -5.63
C CYS A 157 -19.57 13.76 -5.71
N PRO A 158 -19.33 14.74 -4.80
CA PRO A 158 -18.05 15.43 -4.68
C PRO A 158 -16.89 14.49 -4.32
N ALA A 159 -15.66 14.88 -4.71
CA ALA A 159 -14.43 14.15 -4.43
C ALA A 159 -14.23 13.80 -2.95
N GLN A 160 -14.71 14.71 -2.07
CA GLN A 160 -14.62 14.56 -0.62
C GLN A 160 -15.44 13.37 -0.10
N VAL A 161 -16.61 13.11 -0.69
CA VAL A 161 -17.46 11.98 -0.27
C VAL A 161 -16.77 10.66 -0.62
N TRP A 162 -16.19 10.57 -1.81
CA TRP A 162 -15.46 9.37 -2.24
C TRP A 162 -14.18 9.13 -1.44
N GLY A 163 -13.40 10.18 -1.16
CA GLY A 163 -12.23 10.03 -0.30
C GLY A 163 -12.60 9.65 1.14
N VAL A 164 -13.71 10.17 1.70
CA VAL A 164 -14.20 9.75 3.03
C VAL A 164 -14.64 8.28 3.02
N ILE A 165 -15.33 7.82 1.97
CA ILE A 165 -15.68 6.39 1.82
C ILE A 165 -14.41 5.53 1.80
N TRP A 166 -13.40 5.92 1.02
CA TRP A 166 -12.14 5.17 0.95
C TRP A 166 -11.38 5.19 2.27
N LEU A 167 -11.40 6.31 3.00
CA LEU A 167 -10.83 6.43 4.33
C LEU A 167 -11.49 5.44 5.31
N PHE A 168 -12.82 5.36 5.32
CA PHE A 168 -13.55 4.39 6.14
C PHE A 168 -13.18 2.94 5.78
N ILE A 169 -13.05 2.62 4.50
CA ILE A 169 -12.65 1.28 4.05
C ILE A 169 -11.21 0.96 4.50
N SER A 170 -10.28 1.90 4.38
CA SER A 170 -8.89 1.74 4.85
C SER A 170 -8.80 1.49 6.36
N ILE A 171 -9.57 2.23 7.16
CA ILE A 171 -9.65 2.02 8.61
C ILE A 171 -10.29 0.66 8.92
N LEU A 172 -11.33 0.27 8.18
CA LEU A 172 -11.96 -1.04 8.34
C LEU A 172 -10.97 -2.17 8.04
N PHE A 173 -10.16 -2.06 6.98
CA PHE A 173 -9.11 -3.05 6.69
C PHE A 173 -8.10 -3.17 7.83
N LEU A 174 -7.65 -2.06 8.40
CA LEU A 174 -6.77 -2.07 9.57
C LEU A 174 -7.44 -2.78 10.75
N GLY A 175 -8.69 -2.40 11.08
CA GLY A 175 -9.45 -3.00 12.18
C GLY A 175 -9.69 -4.50 11.98
N VAL A 176 -10.10 -4.91 10.78
CA VAL A 176 -10.32 -6.32 10.43
C VAL A 176 -9.00 -7.10 10.46
N GLY A 177 -7.89 -6.56 9.96
CA GLY A 177 -6.58 -7.22 10.03
C GLY A 177 -6.14 -7.52 11.47
N VAL A 178 -6.34 -6.55 12.37
CA VAL A 178 -6.04 -6.71 13.81
C VAL A 178 -7.01 -7.71 14.46
N LEU A 179 -8.33 -7.55 14.26
CA LEU A 179 -9.34 -8.42 14.86
C LEU A 179 -9.23 -9.87 14.35
N ALA A 180 -9.02 -10.07 13.05
CA ALA A 180 -8.82 -11.39 12.46
C ALA A 180 -7.54 -12.03 12.98
N GLY A 181 -6.45 -11.26 13.13
CA GLY A 181 -5.21 -11.74 13.73
C GLY A 181 -5.40 -12.17 15.19
N LEU A 182 -6.12 -11.35 15.97
CA LEU A 182 -6.46 -11.66 17.37
C LEU A 182 -7.36 -12.88 17.49
N ILE A 183 -8.37 -13.04 16.62
CA ILE A 183 -9.31 -14.18 16.67
C ILE A 183 -8.62 -15.46 16.21
N ALA A 184 -7.90 -15.42 15.08
CA ALA A 184 -7.26 -16.60 14.49
C ALA A 184 -6.10 -17.13 15.33
N PHE A 185 -5.41 -16.25 16.06
CA PHE A 185 -4.24 -16.60 16.87
C PHE A 185 -4.44 -16.37 18.36
N LYS A 186 -5.70 -16.21 18.83
CA LYS A 186 -6.04 -16.23 20.25
C LYS A 186 -5.44 -17.49 20.86
N GLN A 187 -4.50 -17.33 21.77
CA GLN A 187 -3.87 -18.46 22.44
C GLN A 187 -4.95 -19.31 23.11
N LYS A 188 -5.01 -20.59 22.73
CA LYS A 188 -5.39 -21.66 23.65
C LYS A 188 -4.29 -21.65 24.71
N ASP A 189 -4.59 -21.12 25.89
CA ASP A 189 -3.70 -21.26 27.04
C ASP A 189 -3.44 -22.76 27.24
N PRO A 190 -2.18 -23.24 27.21
CA PRO A 190 -1.89 -24.58 27.69
C PRO A 190 -2.02 -24.57 29.21
N GLU A 191 -2.98 -25.33 29.72
CA GLU A 191 -3.07 -25.73 31.14
C GLU A 191 -1.78 -26.46 31.58
#